data_AF-A0A1A8DGT1-F1
#
_entry.id   AF-A0A1A8DGT1-F1
#
_cell.length_a   1.000
_cell.length_b   1.000
_cell.length_c   1.000
_cell.angle_alpha   90.00
_cell.angle_beta   90.00
_cell.angle_gamma   90.00
#
_symmetry.space_group_name_H-M   'P 1'
#
loop_
_entity.id
_entity.type
_entity.pdbx_description
1 polymer ?
#
loop_
_entity_poly.entity_id
_entity_poly.type
_entity_poly.pdbx_seq_one_letter_code
_entity_poly.pdbx_strand_id
1 'polypeptide(L)'
;YLNFVAEEVHSPEKTLPLAICVSMAIVTFCYVLINVAYYTVMTAGELLASEAVAVTFAEKVMGNFSLAVPVFVALSCFGSMNGVTFVVSRLFYVASREKQLPEILSMIHIRRHTPLPAVLILYPLTMVQLFVGNIYSLLNFIGFLRMLY
;
A
#
# COMPACT_ATOMS: atom_id res chain seq x y z
N TYR A 1 1.32 -9.46 1.89
CA TYR A 1 0.04 -9.32 2.61
C TYR A 1 -0.78 -10.61 2.64
N LEU A 2 -0.84 -11.40 1.55
CA LEU A 2 -1.58 -12.68 1.50
C LEU A 2 -1.14 -13.74 2.54
N ASN A 3 0.14 -13.79 2.93
CA ASN A 3 0.61 -14.74 3.96
C ASN A 3 -0.05 -14.52 5.34
N PHE A 4 -0.58 -13.33 5.65
CA PHE A 4 -1.27 -13.05 6.92
C PHE A 4 -2.75 -13.48 6.93
N VAL A 5 -3.29 -13.87 5.77
CA VAL A 5 -4.68 -14.31 5.58
C VAL A 5 -4.70 -15.79 5.16
N ALA A 6 -3.53 -16.45 5.15
CA ALA A 6 -3.40 -17.87 4.83
C ALA A 6 -4.30 -18.76 5.72
N GLU A 7 -4.54 -18.37 6.97
CA GLU A 7 -5.44 -19.06 7.91
C GLU A 7 -6.93 -18.93 7.53
N GLU A 8 -7.32 -17.93 6.75
CA GLU A 8 -8.72 -17.68 6.33
C GLU A 8 -9.00 -18.27 4.93
N VAL A 9 -7.99 -18.78 4.23
CA VAL A 9 -8.10 -19.32 2.86
C VAL A 9 -8.33 -20.84 2.90
N HIS A 10 -9.35 -21.30 2.17
CA HIS A 10 -9.62 -22.73 2.03
C HIS A 10 -8.51 -23.42 1.22
N SER A 11 -7.86 -24.43 1.80
CA SER A 11 -6.73 -25.19 1.22
C SER A 11 -5.53 -24.30 0.80
N PRO A 12 -4.80 -23.72 1.79
CA PRO A 12 -3.76 -22.73 1.52
C PRO A 12 -2.58 -23.28 0.71
N GLU A 13 -2.22 -24.56 0.88
CA GLU A 13 -1.04 -25.17 0.23
C GLU A 13 -1.05 -25.10 -1.30
N LYS A 14 -2.23 -25.15 -1.91
CA LYS A 14 -2.39 -25.11 -3.37
C LYS A 14 -2.95 -23.77 -3.87
N THR A 15 -3.87 -23.18 -3.12
CA THR A 15 -4.54 -21.94 -3.52
C THR A 15 -3.63 -20.73 -3.40
N LEU A 16 -2.80 -20.65 -2.35
CA LEU A 16 -1.89 -19.52 -2.16
C LEU A 16 -0.85 -19.39 -3.27
N PRO A 17 -0.07 -20.41 -3.64
CA PRO A 17 0.94 -20.26 -4.70
C PRO A 17 0.28 -19.91 -6.05
N LEU A 18 -0.87 -20.50 -6.36
CA LEU A 18 -1.57 -20.23 -7.61
C LEU A 18 -2.15 -18.80 -7.64
N ALA A 19 -2.76 -18.35 -6.54
CA ALA A 19 -3.26 -16.98 -6.42
C ALA A 19 -2.13 -15.94 -6.53
N ILE A 20 -0.96 -16.21 -5.92
CA ILE A 20 0.21 -15.32 -6.02
C ILE A 20 0.71 -15.26 -7.47
N CYS A 21 0.88 -16.41 -8.14
CA CYS A 21 1.34 -16.43 -9.53
C CYS A 21 0.37 -15.70 -10.48
N VAL A 22 -0.93 -15.96 -10.37
CA VAL A 22 -1.94 -15.34 -11.23
C VAL A 22 -2.04 -13.84 -10.96
N SER A 23 -2.09 -13.43 -9.69
CA SER A 23 -2.13 -12.00 -9.35
C SER A 23 -0.88 -11.26 -9.82
N MET A 24 0.31 -11.85 -9.66
CA MET A 24 1.56 -11.23 -10.11
C MET A 24 1.63 -11.10 -11.64
N ALA A 25 1.17 -12.11 -12.38
CA ALA A 25 1.10 -12.05 -13.84
C ALA A 25 0.14 -10.96 -14.33
N ILE A 26 -1.08 -10.91 -13.77
CA ILE A 26 -2.09 -9.90 -14.12
C ILE A 26 -1.58 -8.50 -13.81
N VAL A 27 -1.04 -8.30 -12.60
CA VAL A 27 -0.51 -6.99 -12.18
C VAL A 27 0.60 -6.54 -13.11
N THR A 28 1.55 -7.43 -13.43
CA THR A 28 2.65 -7.12 -14.36
C THR A 28 2.12 -6.72 -15.73
N PHE A 29 1.17 -7.47 -16.27
CA PHE A 29 0.56 -7.18 -17.57
C PHE A 29 -0.16 -5.82 -17.58
N CYS A 30 -0.95 -5.52 -16.54
CA CYS A 30 -1.60 -4.22 -16.38
C CYS A 30 -0.57 -3.07 -16.29
N TYR A 31 0.52 -3.25 -15.55
CA TYR A 31 1.58 -2.24 -15.46
C TYR A 31 2.23 -1.96 -16.81
N VAL A 32 2.50 -3.00 -17.62
CA VAL A 32 3.05 -2.82 -18.96
C VAL A 32 2.07 -2.03 -19.84
N LEU A 33 0.79 -2.40 -19.83
CA LEU A 33 -0.24 -1.69 -20.60
C LEU A 33 -0.37 -0.22 -20.20
N ILE A 34 -0.32 0.10 -18.91
CA ILE A 34 -0.37 1.48 -18.42
C ILE A 34 0.85 2.27 -18.91
N ASN A 35 2.05 1.70 -18.84
CA ASN A 35 3.25 2.36 -19.37
C ASN A 35 3.13 2.62 -20.87
N VAL A 36 2.64 1.64 -21.65
CA VAL A 36 2.40 1.82 -23.09
C VAL A 36 1.41 2.96 -23.33
N ALA A 37 0.30 3.00 -22.59
CA ALA A 37 -0.69 4.08 -22.70
C ALA A 37 -0.12 5.47 -22.34
N TYR A 38 0.78 5.56 -21.36
CA TYR A 38 1.43 6.82 -21.03
C TYR A 38 2.37 7.29 -22.13
N TYR A 39 3.18 6.40 -22.72
CA TYR A 39 4.09 6.78 -23.80
C TYR A 39 3.40 7.11 -25.12
N THR A 40 2.16 6.65 -25.36
CA THR A 40 1.41 7.03 -26.57
C THR A 40 0.82 8.43 -26.49
N VAL A 41 0.58 8.95 -25.29
CA VAL A 41 -0.10 10.25 -25.07
C VAL A 41 0.87 11.34 -24.61
N MET A 42 1.93 10.98 -23.87
CA MET A 42 2.86 11.93 -23.26
C MET A 42 4.29 11.72 -23.75
N THR A 43 5.03 12.81 -23.89
CA THR A 43 6.47 12.73 -24.16
C THR A 43 7.26 12.42 -22.88
N ALA A 44 8.46 11.84 -23.03
CA ALA A 44 9.30 11.47 -21.88
C ALA A 44 9.64 12.68 -20.96
N GLY A 45 9.77 13.88 -21.53
CA GLY A 45 9.98 15.11 -20.75
C GLY A 45 8.78 15.50 -19.89
N GLU A 46 7.56 15.37 -20.41
CA GLU A 46 6.34 15.66 -19.66
C GLU A 46 6.05 14.62 -18.57
N LEU A 47 6.42 13.36 -18.82
CA LEU A 47 6.32 12.29 -17.80
C LEU A 47 7.25 12.54 -16.62
N LEU A 48 8.48 12.97 -16.87
CA LEU A 48 9.46 13.27 -15.82
C LEU A 48 9.15 14.57 -15.07
N ALA A 49 8.49 15.53 -15.72
CA ALA A 49 8.09 16.79 -15.11
C ALA A 49 6.80 16.69 -14.28
N SER A 50 5.98 15.65 -14.49
CA SER A 50 4.68 15.52 -13.83
C SER A 50 4.77 14.74 -12.51
N GLU A 51 4.43 15.39 -11.40
CA GLU A 51 4.31 14.71 -10.10
C GLU A 51 3.14 13.72 -10.04
N ALA A 52 2.08 13.96 -10.84
CA ALA A 52 0.86 13.15 -10.89
C ALA A 52 0.54 12.68 -12.32
N VAL A 53 1.33 11.76 -12.84
CA VAL A 53 1.26 11.24 -14.23
C VAL A 53 -0.15 10.78 -14.65
N ALA A 54 -0.91 10.18 -13.74
CA ALA A 54 -2.26 9.71 -14.03
C ALA A 54 -3.25 10.85 -14.27
N VAL A 55 -3.12 11.98 -13.56
CA VAL A 55 -4.00 13.15 -13.69
C VAL A 55 -3.67 13.90 -14.98
N THR A 56 -2.39 14.12 -15.27
CA THR A 56 -1.93 14.78 -16.50
C THR A 56 -2.31 13.98 -17.74
N PHE A 57 -2.29 12.64 -17.67
CA PHE A 57 -2.81 11.79 -18.72
C PHE A 57 -4.33 11.97 -18.90
N ALA A 58 -5.09 11.99 -17.80
CA ALA A 58 -6.54 12.13 -17.84
C ALA A 58 -6.99 13.49 -18.40
N GLU A 59 -6.29 14.57 -18.06
CA GLU A 59 -6.53 15.90 -18.61
C GLU A 59 -6.33 15.94 -20.13
N LYS A 60 -5.26 15.31 -20.64
CA LYS A 60 -4.99 15.26 -22.08
C LYS A 60 -5.96 14.39 -22.87
N VAL A 61 -6.44 13.29 -22.31
CA VAL A 61 -7.30 12.33 -23.03
C VAL A 61 -8.79 12.63 -22.87
N MET A 62 -9.23 12.99 -21.66
CA MET A 62 -10.65 13.01 -21.29
C MET A 62 -11.20 14.42 -21.00
N GLY A 63 -10.37 15.47 -21.03
CA GLY A 63 -10.81 16.86 -20.84
C GLY A 63 -11.60 17.05 -19.53
N ASN A 64 -12.89 17.39 -19.62
CA ASN A 64 -13.76 17.64 -18.46
C ASN A 64 -13.99 16.41 -17.55
N PHE A 65 -13.82 15.18 -18.04
CA PHE A 65 -13.97 13.98 -17.20
C PHE A 65 -12.69 13.65 -16.39
N SER A 66 -11.62 14.42 -16.57
CA SER A 66 -10.35 14.26 -15.85
C SER A 66 -10.48 14.32 -14.33
N LEU A 67 -11.48 15.06 -13.81
CA LEU A 67 -11.75 15.18 -12.37
C LEU A 67 -12.15 13.86 -11.70
N ALA A 68 -12.65 12.89 -12.44
CA ALA A 68 -12.99 11.58 -11.89
C ALA A 68 -11.74 10.77 -11.53
N VAL A 69 -10.66 10.90 -12.30
CA VAL A 69 -9.42 10.14 -12.12
C VAL A 69 -8.75 10.38 -10.75
N PRO A 70 -8.51 11.62 -10.27
CA PRO A 70 -7.94 11.83 -8.95
C PRO A 70 -8.86 11.32 -7.84
N VAL A 71 -10.19 11.32 -8.02
CA VAL A 71 -11.13 10.73 -7.05
C VAL A 71 -10.94 9.21 -6.96
N PHE A 72 -10.85 8.51 -8.09
CA PHE A 72 -10.58 7.07 -8.10
C PHE A 72 -9.20 6.74 -7.53
N VAL A 73 -8.18 7.53 -7.84
CA VAL A 73 -6.83 7.37 -7.26
C VAL A 73 -6.87 7.57 -5.75
N ALA A 74 -7.53 8.62 -5.26
CA ALA A 74 -7.67 8.87 -3.83
C ALA A 74 -8.42 7.73 -3.11
N LEU A 75 -9.49 7.20 -3.70
CA LEU A 75 -10.21 6.04 -3.18
C LEU A 75 -9.33 4.78 -3.13
N SER A 76 -8.50 4.56 -4.14
CA SER A 76 -7.55 3.43 -4.17
C SER A 76 -6.46 3.56 -3.09
N CYS A 77 -5.88 4.75 -2.94
CA CYS A 77 -4.93 5.05 -1.87
C CYS A 77 -5.56 4.87 -0.49
N PHE A 78 -6.80 5.36 -0.32
CA PHE A 78 -7.55 5.20 0.92
C PHE A 78 -7.81 3.72 1.23
N GLY A 79 -8.26 2.92 0.26
CA GLY A 79 -8.46 1.48 0.41
C GLY A 79 -7.17 0.76 0.81
N SER A 80 -6.05 1.12 0.17
CA SER A 80 -4.72 0.56 0.46
C SER A 80 -4.27 0.87 1.89
N MET A 81 -4.44 2.11 2.34
CA MET A 81 -4.09 2.56 3.69
C MET A 81 -4.90 1.84 4.78
N ASN A 82 -6.20 1.64 4.55
CA ASN A 82 -7.04 0.85 5.45
C ASN A 82 -6.56 -0.61 5.53
N GLY A 83 -6.23 -1.23 4.39
CA GLY A 83 -5.69 -2.59 4.33
C GLY A 83 -4.38 -2.76 5.11
N VAL A 84 -3.45 -1.82 4.95
CA VAL A 84 -2.18 -1.82 5.71
C VAL A 84 -2.43 -1.68 7.20
N THR A 85 -3.36 -0.83 7.62
CA THR A 85 -3.70 -0.63 9.03
C THR A 85 -4.16 -1.94 9.69
N PHE A 86 -4.99 -2.72 9.00
CA PHE A 86 -5.41 -4.05 9.50
C PHE A 86 -4.24 -5.03 9.63
N VAL A 87 -3.36 -5.10 8.64
CA VAL A 87 -2.22 -6.04 8.69
C VAL A 87 -1.23 -5.65 9.79
N VAL A 88 -0.89 -4.36 9.88
CA VAL A 88 0.04 -3.85 10.91
C VAL A 88 -0.52 -4.11 12.31
N SER A 89 -1.83 -3.95 12.50
CA SER A 89 -2.49 -4.25 13.77
C SER A 89 -2.35 -5.72 14.20
N ARG A 90 -2.48 -6.67 13.25
CA ARG A 90 -2.26 -8.10 13.50
C ARG A 90 -0.79 -8.40 13.78
N LEU A 91 0.13 -7.76 13.05
CA LEU A 91 1.56 -7.92 13.26
C LEU A 91 1.99 -7.49 14.67
N PHE A 92 1.53 -6.32 15.14
CA PHE A 92 1.83 -5.85 16.49
C PHE A 92 1.26 -6.77 17.59
N TYR A 93 0.07 -7.32 17.37
CA TYR A 93 -0.53 -8.29 18.28
C TYR A 93 0.33 -9.55 18.44
N VAL A 94 0.78 -10.14 17.33
CA VAL A 94 1.66 -11.31 17.35
C VAL A 94 3.03 -10.97 17.94
N ALA A 95 3.63 -9.84 17.54
CA ALA A 95 4.94 -9.41 18.04
C ALA A 95 4.96 -9.15 19.56
N SER A 96 3.86 -8.63 20.12
CA SER A 96 3.74 -8.47 21.58
C SER A 96 3.49 -9.81 22.30
N ARG A 97 2.78 -10.76 21.67
CA ARG A 97 2.64 -12.13 22.21
C ARG A 97 3.98 -12.85 22.32
N GLU A 98 4.87 -12.65 21.35
CA GLU A 98 6.24 -13.19 21.36
C GLU A 98 7.20 -12.38 22.28
N LYS A 99 6.68 -11.46 23.10
CA LYS A 99 7.43 -10.59 24.05
C LYS A 99 8.50 -9.70 23.40
N GLN A 100 8.47 -9.51 22.08
CA GLN A 100 9.41 -8.63 21.38
C GLN A 100 9.05 -7.15 21.51
N LEU A 101 7.80 -6.85 21.86
CA LEU A 101 7.28 -5.50 22.06
C LEU A 101 6.55 -5.40 23.41
N PRO A 102 6.56 -4.21 24.05
CA PRO A 102 5.93 -4.01 25.34
C PRO A 102 4.44 -4.39 25.31
N GLU A 103 4.00 -5.08 26.36
CA GLU A 103 2.67 -5.73 26.48
C GLU A 103 1.50 -4.74 26.34
N ILE A 104 1.75 -3.44 26.54
CA ILE A 104 0.80 -2.35 26.34
C ILE A 104 0.33 -2.26 24.87
N LEU A 105 1.14 -2.75 23.92
CA LEU A 105 0.81 -2.76 22.48
C LEU A 105 -0.09 -3.92 22.05
N SER A 106 -0.21 -4.99 22.83
CA SER A 106 -1.20 -6.06 22.59
C SER A 106 -2.56 -5.77 23.23
N MET A 107 -2.71 -4.65 23.94
CA MET A 107 -3.95 -4.33 24.64
C MET A 107 -5.06 -3.99 23.63
N ILE A 108 -5.91 -4.99 23.36
CA ILE A 108 -7.09 -4.85 22.51
C ILE A 108 -8.20 -4.20 23.34
N HIS A 109 -8.82 -3.15 22.79
CA HIS A 109 -9.93 -2.49 23.47
C HIS A 109 -11.14 -3.44 23.59
N ILE A 110 -11.54 -3.77 24.83
CA ILE A 110 -12.56 -4.77 25.18
C ILE A 110 -13.91 -4.59 24.44
N ARG A 111 -14.29 -3.36 24.10
CA ARG A 111 -15.61 -3.06 23.52
C ARG A 111 -15.62 -2.92 21.99
N ARG A 112 -14.46 -2.64 21.38
CA ARG A 112 -14.31 -2.34 19.94
C ARG A 112 -13.44 -3.36 19.21
N HIS A 113 -12.77 -4.26 19.94
CA HIS A 113 -11.80 -5.23 19.42
C HIS A 113 -10.71 -4.61 18.52
N THR A 114 -10.47 -3.31 18.66
CA THR A 114 -9.44 -2.56 17.93
C THR A 114 -8.21 -2.36 18.83
N PRO A 115 -6.99 -2.63 18.34
CA PRO A 115 -5.75 -2.33 19.07
C PRO A 115 -5.46 -0.83 19.01
N LEU A 116 -6.14 -0.08 19.88
CA LEU A 116 -6.01 1.39 20.01
C LEU A 116 -4.56 1.85 20.29
N PRO A 117 -3.76 1.17 21.16
CA PRO A 117 -2.40 1.60 21.46
C PRO A 117 -1.45 1.49 20.26
N ALA A 118 -1.60 0.45 19.43
CA ALA A 118 -0.76 0.26 18.25
C ALA A 118 -0.98 1.37 17.22
N VAL A 119 -2.23 1.79 17.00
CA VAL A 119 -2.56 2.90 16.09
C VAL A 119 -2.04 4.23 16.66
N LEU A 120 -2.15 4.43 17.98
CA LEU A 120 -1.65 5.64 18.65
C LEU A 120 -0.13 5.81 18.60
N ILE A 121 0.65 4.72 18.49
CA ILE A 121 2.11 4.80 18.27
C ILE A 121 2.45 4.92 16.78
N LEU A 122 1.68 4.25 15.92
CA LEU A 122 1.93 4.30 14.47
C LEU A 122 1.67 5.71 13.90
N TYR A 123 0.64 6.41 14.38
CA TYR A 123 0.25 7.73 13.89
C TYR A 123 1.32 8.84 14.10
N PRO A 124 1.94 9.00 15.28
CA PRO A 124 3.04 9.96 15.44
C PRO A 124 4.27 9.53 14.65
N LEU A 125 4.54 8.22 14.52
CA LEU A 125 5.66 7.74 13.71
C LEU A 125 5.48 8.07 12.22
N THR A 126 4.28 7.87 11.67
CA THR A 126 3.98 8.25 10.29
C THR A 126 4.01 9.76 10.10
N MET A 127 3.53 10.54 11.07
CA MET A 127 3.66 12.00 11.04
C MET A 127 5.13 12.45 11.00
N VAL A 128 5.99 11.87 11.86
CA VAL A 128 7.43 12.17 11.83
C VAL A 128 8.05 11.81 10.48
N GLN A 129 7.69 10.67 9.89
CA GLN A 129 8.19 10.27 8.56
C GLN A 129 7.75 11.24 7.45
N LEU A 130 6.52 11.78 7.53
CA LEU A 130 6.03 12.79 6.58
C LEU A 130 6.81 14.11 6.67
N PHE A 131 7.27 14.50 7.86
CA PHE A 131 8.04 15.73 8.04
C PHE A 131 9.52 15.59 7.66
N VAL A 132 10.09 14.39 7.75
CA VAL A 132 11.54 14.18 7.59
C VAL A 132 11.93 13.79 6.15
N GLY A 133 11.04 13.15 5.39
CA GLY A 133 11.40 12.48 4.14
C GLY A 133 10.74 13.03 2.88
N ASN A 134 11.53 13.18 1.81
CA ASN A 134 11.01 13.33 0.46
C ASN A 134 10.49 11.96 -0.05
N ILE A 135 9.52 11.94 -0.96
CA ILE A 135 8.86 10.68 -1.40
C ILE A 135 9.89 9.66 -1.90
N TYR A 136 10.86 10.10 -2.71
CA TYR A 136 11.92 9.23 -3.22
C TYR A 136 12.82 8.64 -2.12
N SER A 137 13.14 9.41 -1.09
CA SER A 137 13.92 8.93 0.05
C SER A 137 13.15 7.88 0.86
N LEU A 138 11.85 8.09 1.06
CA LEU A 138 10.97 7.13 1.73
C LEU A 138 10.84 5.84 0.92
N LEU A 139 10.69 5.93 -0.40
CA LEU A 139 10.65 4.77 -1.29
C LEU A 139 11.95 3.97 -1.24
N ASN A 140 13.11 4.64 -1.29
CA ASN A 140 14.40 3.97 -1.19
C ASN A 140 14.61 3.31 0.17
N PHE A 141 14.20 3.97 1.25
CA PHE A 141 14.27 3.41 2.61
C PHE A 141 13.42 2.13 2.74
N ILE A 142 12.16 2.16 2.29
CA ILE A 142 11.28 0.99 2.30
C ILE A 142 11.83 -0.12 1.39
N GLY A 143 12.34 0.24 0.21
CA GLY A 143 12.95 -0.70 -0.72
C GLY A 143 14.14 -1.44 -0.11
N PHE A 144 15.03 -0.70 0.55
CA PHE A 144 16.16 -1.27 1.28
C PHE A 144 15.72 -2.20 2.42
N LEU A 145 14.78 -1.76 3.26
CA LEU A 145 14.26 -2.59 4.36
C LEU A 145 13.66 -3.91 3.85
N ARG A 146 12.93 -3.87 2.74
CA ARG A 146 12.29 -5.04 2.15
C ARG A 146 13.26 -5.97 1.43
N MET A 147 14.42 -5.49 1.03
CA MET A 147 15.49 -6.35 0.51
C MET A 147 16.22 -7.07 1.66
N LEU A 148 16.31 -6.42 2.82
CA LEU A 148 17.04 -6.93 3.98
C LEU A 148 16.30 -8.04 4.75
N TYR A 149 14.96 -8.09 4.64
CA TYR A 149 14.08 -9.10 5.25
C TYR A 149 13.32 -9.89 4.19
#